data_AF-A0A351Y703-F1
#
_entry.id   AF-A0A351Y703-F1
#
_cell.length_a   1.000
_cell.length_b   1.000
_cell.length_c   1.000
_cell.angle_alpha   90.00
_cell.angle_beta   90.00
_cell.angle_gamma   90.00
#
_symmetry.space_group_name_H-M   'P 1'
#
loop_
_entity.id
_entity.type
_entity.pdbx_description
1 polymer ?
#
loop_
_entity_poly.entity_id
_entity_poly.type
_entity_poly.pdbx_seq_one_letter_code
_entity_poly.pdbx_strand_id
1 'polypeptide(L)'
;MNLRSRVGNKLYLELKQYQTLDFDKLFDIVQTIDWKIYIQDNPIIVNAISKQSTLTSLPAIQKIVKKSITKKILNGKEGMVTEDQTLHPIEILVHIERDMCSILLNTTGESLHKRGYKKATGEAPINEALAA
;
A
#
# COMPACT_ATOMS: atom_id res chain seq x y z
N MET A 1 2.22 37.35 -3.04
CA MET A 1 1.17 36.34 -3.32
C MET A 1 1.84 34.98 -3.37
N ASN A 2 1.73 34.16 -2.31
CA ASN A 2 2.23 32.77 -2.34
C ASN A 2 1.02 31.84 -2.17
N LEU A 3 0.54 31.36 -3.32
CA LEU A 3 -0.62 30.52 -3.50
C LEU A 3 -0.26 29.07 -3.11
N ARG A 4 -0.81 28.60 -1.98
CA ARG A 4 -1.18 27.20 -1.72
C ARG A 4 -0.09 26.13 -1.98
N SER A 5 0.86 25.97 -1.07
CA SER A 5 1.37 24.62 -0.77
C SER A 5 0.56 24.04 0.39
N ARG A 6 -0.63 23.53 0.08
CA ARG A 6 -1.31 22.51 0.90
C ARG A 6 -1.07 21.14 0.24
N VAL A 7 0.17 20.82 -0.09
CA VAL A 7 0.52 19.45 -0.49
C VAL A 7 0.69 18.70 0.82
N GLY A 8 -0.38 18.02 1.25
CA GLY A 8 -0.28 17.10 2.38
C GLY A 8 0.72 16.01 2.02
N ASN A 9 1.87 15.99 2.70
CA ASN A 9 2.84 14.92 2.54
C ASN A 9 2.18 13.61 3.00
N LYS A 10 1.99 12.67 2.06
CA LYS A 10 1.59 11.31 2.39
C LYS A 10 2.83 10.56 2.89
N LEU A 11 2.71 9.97 4.07
CA LEU A 11 3.70 9.07 4.65
C LEU A 11 3.28 7.66 4.27
N TYR A 12 4.23 6.91 3.70
CA TYR A 12 4.01 5.55 3.26
C TYR A 12 4.87 4.59 4.07
N LEU A 13 4.27 3.51 4.54
CA LEU A 13 4.97 2.35 5.07
C LEU A 13 5.18 1.34 3.93
N GLU A 14 6.43 0.99 3.64
CA GLU A 14 6.74 -0.07 2.68
C GLU A 14 6.47 -1.44 3.30
N LEU A 15 5.51 -2.18 2.73
CA LEU A 15 5.12 -3.51 3.19
C LEU A 15 5.97 -4.60 2.53
N LYS A 16 6.36 -4.39 1.27
CA LYS A 16 7.10 -5.36 0.48
C LYS A 16 7.73 -4.69 -0.74
N GLN A 17 8.92 -5.13 -1.12
CA GLN A 17 9.58 -4.79 -2.37
C GLN A 17 10.08 -6.06 -3.07
N TYR A 18 9.91 -6.15 -4.40
CA TYR A 18 10.27 -7.33 -5.20
C TYR A 18 10.26 -7.05 -6.71
N GLN A 19 11.09 -7.79 -7.46
CA GLN A 19 11.13 -7.65 -8.91
C GLN A 19 9.96 -8.41 -9.53
N THR A 20 9.20 -7.77 -10.42
CA THR A 20 8.03 -8.38 -11.07
C THR A 20 7.94 -8.01 -12.54
N LEU A 21 7.71 -9.02 -13.38
CA LEU A 21 7.59 -8.87 -14.84
C LEU A 21 6.19 -9.25 -15.33
N ASP A 22 5.45 -10.01 -14.53
CA ASP A 22 4.14 -10.55 -14.85
C ASP A 22 3.13 -10.31 -13.71
N PHE A 23 1.86 -10.42 -14.06
CA PHE A 23 0.74 -10.15 -13.18
C PHE A 23 0.52 -11.26 -12.13
N ASP A 24 0.89 -12.50 -12.44
CA ASP A 24 0.71 -13.63 -11.53
C ASP A 24 1.67 -13.53 -10.35
N LYS A 25 2.93 -13.18 -10.60
CA LYS A 25 3.92 -12.91 -9.56
C LYS A 25 3.51 -11.73 -8.67
N LEU A 26 2.99 -10.65 -9.25
CA LEU A 26 2.41 -9.52 -8.50
C LEU A 26 1.27 -9.98 -7.60
N PHE A 27 0.38 -10.83 -8.11
CA PHE A 27 -0.72 -11.39 -7.34
C PHE A 27 -0.22 -12.21 -6.14
N ASP A 28 0.70 -13.14 -6.38
CA ASP A 28 1.24 -14.05 -5.37
C ASP A 28 2.01 -13.31 -4.28
N ILE A 29 2.84 -12.34 -4.65
CA ILE A 29 3.58 -11.57 -3.64
C ILE A 29 2.63 -10.76 -2.76
N VAL A 30 1.57 -10.18 -3.32
CA VAL A 30 0.55 -9.48 -2.54
C VAL A 30 -0.18 -10.43 -1.57
N GLN A 31 -0.34 -11.72 -1.89
CA GLN A 31 -0.88 -12.71 -0.94
C GLN A 31 0.03 -12.99 0.27
N THR A 32 1.33 -12.71 0.16
CA THR A 32 2.29 -12.97 1.26
C THR A 32 2.18 -11.98 2.41
N ILE A 33 1.58 -10.82 2.17
CA ILE A 33 1.38 -9.77 3.18
C ILE A 33 0.20 -10.17 4.08
N ASP A 34 0.36 -10.04 5.39
CA ASP A 34 -0.72 -10.28 6.35
C ASP A 34 -1.64 -9.06 6.45
N TRP A 35 -2.50 -8.90 5.44
CA TRP A 35 -3.40 -7.75 5.30
C TRP A 35 -4.34 -7.54 6.48
N LYS A 36 -4.65 -8.59 7.26
CA LYS A 36 -5.53 -8.49 8.43
C LYS A 36 -4.96 -7.64 9.57
N ILE A 37 -3.64 -7.46 9.58
CA ILE A 37 -2.97 -6.55 10.53
C ILE A 37 -3.28 -5.08 10.19
N TYR A 38 -3.50 -4.78 8.90
CA TYR A 38 -3.61 -3.41 8.39
C TYR A 38 -5.05 -3.02 8.03
N ILE A 39 -5.86 -4.00 7.61
CA ILE A 39 -7.19 -3.81 7.05
C ILE A 39 -8.17 -4.64 7.87
N GLN A 40 -9.13 -3.95 8.49
CA GLN A 40 -10.30 -4.55 9.11
C GLN A 40 -11.46 -4.47 8.12
N ASP A 41 -12.46 -3.64 8.38
CA ASP A 41 -13.62 -3.42 7.50
C ASP A 41 -13.47 -2.11 6.69
N ASN A 42 -12.29 -1.50 6.70
CA ASN A 42 -12.05 -0.23 5.99
C ASN A 42 -12.16 -0.39 4.46
N PRO A 43 -12.70 0.61 3.74
CA PRO A 43 -12.68 0.63 2.29
C PRO A 43 -11.25 0.62 1.75
N ILE A 44 -10.99 -0.17 0.71
CA ILE A 44 -9.64 -0.34 0.15
C ILE A 44 -9.53 0.43 -1.16
N ILE A 45 -8.62 1.41 -1.19
CA ILE A 45 -8.28 2.20 -2.38
C ILE A 45 -6.90 1.78 -2.86
N VAL A 46 -6.77 1.33 -4.10
CA VAL A 46 -5.49 0.97 -4.71
C VAL A 46 -5.12 1.96 -5.79
N ASN A 47 -3.96 2.59 -5.63
CA ASN A 47 -3.32 3.45 -6.62
C ASN A 47 -2.13 2.71 -7.22
N ALA A 48 -1.83 2.97 -8.50
CA ALA A 48 -0.68 2.37 -9.16
C ALA A 48 0.10 3.43 -9.93
N ILE A 49 1.43 3.30 -9.92
CA ILE A 49 2.37 4.06 -10.73
C ILE A 49 3.32 3.02 -11.35
N SER A 50 3.54 3.12 -12.65
CA SER A 50 4.51 2.27 -13.35
C SER A 50 5.37 3.12 -14.28
N LYS A 51 6.69 2.96 -14.18
CA LYS A 51 7.69 3.69 -14.97
C LYS A 51 8.75 2.72 -15.46
N GLN A 52 9.12 2.80 -16.74
CA GLN A 52 10.22 2.01 -17.32
C GLN A 52 10.12 0.50 -16.99
N SER A 53 8.91 -0.06 -16.96
CA SER A 53 8.65 -1.43 -16.48
C SER A 53 7.76 -2.19 -17.45
N THR A 54 7.82 -3.51 -17.38
CA THR A 54 7.05 -4.45 -18.20
C THR A 54 5.54 -4.34 -17.92
N LEU A 55 5.15 -4.23 -16.64
CA LEU A 55 3.77 -4.03 -16.23
C LEU A 55 3.36 -2.57 -16.37
N THR A 56 2.69 -2.20 -17.47
CA THR A 56 2.33 -0.79 -17.77
C THR A 56 0.87 -0.43 -17.49
N SER A 57 -0.03 -1.41 -17.52
CA SER A 57 -1.47 -1.17 -17.36
C SER A 57 -1.82 -0.91 -15.89
N LEU A 58 -1.87 0.37 -15.51
CA LEU A 58 -2.24 0.80 -14.15
C LEU A 58 -3.59 0.24 -13.70
N PRO A 59 -4.67 0.25 -14.52
CA PRO A 59 -5.95 -0.32 -14.12
C PRO A 59 -5.87 -1.83 -13.86
N ALA A 60 -5.04 -2.56 -14.63
CA ALA A 60 -4.83 -3.99 -14.41
C ALA A 60 -4.06 -4.24 -13.10
N ILE A 61 -3.02 -3.46 -12.83
CA ILE A 61 -2.25 -3.50 -11.57
C ILE A 61 -3.19 -3.24 -10.38
N GLN A 62 -4.01 -2.19 -10.43
CA GLN A 62 -4.95 -1.85 -9.36
C GLN A 62 -5.95 -2.98 -9.13
N LYS A 63 -6.54 -3.51 -10.20
CA LYS A 63 -7.53 -4.60 -10.13
C LYS A 63 -6.93 -5.87 -9.55
N ILE A 64 -5.75 -6.28 -9.99
CA ILE A 64 -5.13 -7.53 -9.52
C ILE A 64 -4.69 -7.43 -8.07
N VAL A 65 -4.16 -6.27 -7.66
CA VAL A 65 -3.75 -6.03 -6.28
C VAL A 65 -4.97 -5.99 -5.37
N LYS A 66 -6.03 -5.26 -5.71
CA LYS A 66 -7.28 -5.26 -4.91
C LYS A 66 -7.86 -6.67 -4.81
N LYS A 67 -7.93 -7.42 -5.92
CA LYS A 67 -8.38 -8.82 -5.93
C LYS A 67 -7.54 -9.70 -5.00
N SER A 68 -6.22 -9.54 -5.03
CA SER A 68 -5.30 -10.31 -4.19
C SER A 68 -5.54 -10.00 -2.70
N ILE A 69 -5.60 -8.72 -2.33
CA ILE A 69 -5.89 -8.31 -0.94
C ILE A 69 -7.21 -8.89 -0.45
N THR A 70 -8.29 -8.74 -1.21
CA THR A 70 -9.62 -9.29 -0.88
C THR A 70 -9.56 -10.80 -0.69
N LYS A 71 -8.91 -11.54 -1.60
CA LYS A 71 -8.76 -13.00 -1.47
C LYS A 71 -7.99 -13.39 -0.21
N LYS A 72 -6.95 -12.63 0.16
CA LYS A 72 -6.16 -12.88 1.37
C LYS A 72 -6.99 -12.64 2.64
N ILE A 73 -7.74 -11.55 2.71
CA ILE A 73 -8.62 -11.22 3.85
C ILE A 73 -9.68 -12.32 4.05
N LEU A 74 -10.28 -12.80 2.96
CA LEU A 74 -11.27 -13.88 2.98
C LEU A 74 -10.67 -15.27 3.25
N ASN A 75 -9.36 -15.39 3.49
CA ASN A 75 -8.64 -16.66 3.61
C ASN A 75 -8.94 -17.62 2.44
N GLY A 76 -9.04 -17.09 1.22
CA GLY A 76 -9.32 -17.88 0.02
C GLY A 76 -10.78 -18.33 -0.15
N LYS A 77 -11.69 -17.94 0.75
CA LYS A 77 -13.13 -18.20 0.59
C LYS A 77 -13.74 -17.26 -0.45
N GLU A 78 -14.75 -17.76 -1.16
CA GLU A 78 -15.59 -16.93 -2.01
C GLU A 78 -16.48 -16.04 -1.14
N GLY A 79 -16.61 -14.77 -1.51
CA GLY A 79 -17.37 -13.78 -0.76
C GLY A 79 -16.97 -12.36 -1.12
N MET A 80 -17.65 -11.40 -0.51
CA MET A 80 -17.33 -9.98 -0.63
C MET A 80 -16.77 -9.51 0.71
N VAL A 81 -15.67 -8.76 0.68
CA VAL A 81 -15.21 -8.06 1.89
C VAL A 81 -16.24 -6.98 2.21
N THR A 82 -16.73 -6.97 3.44
CA THR A 82 -17.62 -5.92 3.93
C THR A 82 -16.78 -4.65 4.12
N GLU A 83 -16.91 -3.70 3.18
CA GLU A 83 -16.27 -2.38 3.28
C GLU A 83 -17.26 -1.41 3.97
N ASP A 84 -17.01 -1.07 5.23
CA ASP A 84 -17.74 -0.03 5.95
C ASP A 84 -17.33 1.36 5.46
N GLN A 85 -18.19 1.97 4.64
CA GLN A 85 -17.96 3.28 4.03
C GLN A 85 -17.87 4.44 5.04
N THR A 86 -18.22 4.21 6.32
CA THR A 86 -18.05 5.21 7.39
C THR A 86 -16.63 5.26 7.93
N LEU A 87 -15.84 4.21 7.72
CA LEU A 87 -14.44 4.15 8.12
C LEU A 87 -13.56 4.89 7.12
N HIS A 88 -12.44 5.44 7.62
CA HIS A 88 -11.44 6.03 6.74
C HIS A 88 -10.86 4.96 5.79
N PRO A 89 -10.75 5.26 4.49
CA PRO A 89 -10.24 4.31 3.52
C PRO A 89 -8.76 4.03 3.74
N ILE A 90 -8.37 2.77 3.59
CA ILE A 90 -6.98 2.36 3.51
C ILE A 90 -6.50 2.56 2.07
N GLU A 91 -5.52 3.43 1.90
CA GLU A 91 -4.90 3.63 0.60
C GLU A 91 -3.61 2.81 0.47
N ILE A 92 -3.53 2.06 -0.62
CA ILE A 92 -2.36 1.26 -0.99
C ILE A 92 -1.83 1.83 -2.30
N LEU A 93 -0.53 2.11 -2.34
CA LEU A 93 0.17 2.54 -3.53
C LEU A 93 1.08 1.42 -4.03
N VAL A 94 0.90 1.04 -5.29
CA VAL A 94 1.77 0.11 -6.01
C VAL A 94 2.70 0.96 -6.87
N HIS A 95 3.99 1.00 -6.52
CA HIS A 95 4.99 1.75 -7.28
C HIS A 95 5.92 0.78 -7.98
N ILE A 96 5.92 0.78 -9.31
CA ILE A 96 6.78 -0.07 -10.14
C ILE A 96 7.73 0.81 -10.94
N GLU A 97 9.03 0.64 -10.75
CA GLU A 97 10.05 1.37 -11.50
C GLU A 97 11.17 0.41 -11.90
N ARG A 98 11.50 0.35 -13.21
CA ARG A 98 12.50 -0.59 -13.74
C ARG A 98 12.28 -2.04 -13.27
N ASP A 99 11.02 -2.47 -13.33
CA ASP A 99 10.52 -3.79 -12.89
C ASP A 99 10.65 -4.05 -11.37
N MET A 100 11.06 -3.04 -10.59
CA MET A 100 11.09 -3.09 -9.12
C MET A 100 9.75 -2.61 -8.58
N CYS A 101 8.97 -3.51 -7.98
CA CYS A 101 7.66 -3.21 -7.41
C CYS A 101 7.75 -3.04 -5.89
N SER A 102 7.30 -1.88 -5.39
CA SER A 102 7.08 -1.59 -3.98
C SER A 102 5.57 -1.50 -3.69
N ILE A 103 5.12 -2.19 -2.63
CA ILE A 103 3.76 -2.13 -2.10
C ILE A 103 3.78 -1.26 -0.84
N LEU A 104 3.11 -0.11 -0.93
CA LEU A 104 3.18 0.97 0.04
C LEU A 104 1.80 1.19 0.68
N LEU A 105 1.75 1.26 2.00
CA LEU A 105 0.54 1.58 2.77
C LEU A 105 0.57 3.05 3.17
N ASN A 106 -0.46 3.83 2.83
CA ASN A 106 -0.55 5.21 3.32
C ASN A 106 -0.91 5.23 4.80
N THR A 107 -0.13 5.96 5.59
CA THR A 107 -0.30 6.12 7.04
C THR A 107 -0.65 7.56 7.44
N THR A 108 -0.92 8.43 6.47
CA THR A 108 -1.33 9.81 6.69
C THR A 108 -2.83 9.90 7.01
N GLY A 109 -3.17 10.71 8.02
CA GLY A 109 -4.56 11.05 8.37
C GLY A 109 -5.10 10.32 9.60
N GLU A 110 -4.69 9.07 9.84
CA GLU A 110 -4.95 8.35 11.09
C GLU A 110 -3.67 7.70 11.59
N SER A 111 -3.16 8.15 12.74
CA SER A 111 -1.94 7.62 13.34
C SER A 111 -2.01 6.10 13.52
N LEU A 112 -0.97 5.39 13.05
CA LEU A 112 -0.63 4.00 13.43
C LEU A 112 -0.76 3.76 14.95
N HIS A 113 -0.52 4.81 15.75
CA HIS A 113 -0.60 4.83 17.20
C HIS A 113 -1.99 4.51 17.78
N LYS A 114 -3.10 4.69 17.04
CA LYS A 114 -4.43 4.30 17.53
C LYS A 114 -4.78 2.84 17.26
N ARG A 115 -4.01 2.12 16.43
CA ARG A 115 -4.35 0.78 15.92
C ARG A 115 -3.51 -0.36 16.52
N GLY A 116 -3.04 -0.21 17.76
CA GLY A 116 -2.53 -1.34 18.54
C GLY A 116 -1.15 -1.87 18.14
N TYR A 117 -0.29 -1.05 17.52
CA TYR A 117 1.12 -1.39 17.37
C TYR A 117 1.81 -1.40 18.74
N LYS A 118 1.88 -2.59 19.35
CA LYS A 118 2.85 -2.87 20.41
C LYS A 118 4.23 -2.47 19.90
N LYS A 119 4.91 -1.65 20.70
CA LYS A 119 6.35 -1.36 20.62
C LYS A 119 7.13 -2.65 20.33
N ALA A 120 7.66 -2.75 19.12
CA ALA A 120 8.80 -3.59 18.77
C ALA A 120 9.69 -2.72 17.87
N THR A 121 10.55 -1.93 18.49
CA THR A 121 12.02 -2.15 18.50
C THR A 121 12.63 -1.84 17.14
N GLY A 122 13.39 -0.75 17.11
CA GLY A 122 14.14 -0.30 15.95
C GLY A 122 14.05 1.21 15.85
N GLU A 123 14.97 1.90 16.51
CA GLU A 123 15.30 3.29 16.20
C GLU A 123 15.38 3.46 14.68
N ALA A 124 14.48 4.23 14.09
CA ALA A 124 14.67 4.73 12.75
C ALA A 124 15.73 5.84 12.87
N PRO A 125 16.93 5.68 12.30
CA PRO A 125 17.94 6.73 12.34
C PRO A 125 17.39 7.96 11.59
N ILE A 126 17.46 9.11 12.24
CA ILE A 126 17.36 10.42 11.61
C ILE A 126 18.45 10.45 10.54
N ASN A 127 18.06 10.38 9.27
CA ASN A 127 18.94 10.80 8.20
C ASN A 127 18.82 12.32 8.11
N GLU A 128 19.74 13.00 8.80
CA GLU A 128 20.20 14.34 8.44
C GLU A 128 20.65 14.31 6.97
N ALA A 129 19.76 14.68 6.06
CA ALA A 129 20.17 15.26 4.78
C ALA A 129 19.98 16.78 4.89
N LEU A 130 20.67 17.38 5.86
CA LEU A 130 21.02 18.79 5.84
C LEU A 130 22.40 18.86 5.18
N ALA A 131 22.43 19.00 3.87
CA ALA A 131 23.66 19.29 3.12
C ALA A 131 23.49 20.64 2.42
N ALA A 132 24.15 21.64 3.03
CA ALA A 132 24.47 23.01 2.59
C ALA A 132 23.31 23.97 2.25
#